data_AF-A0A2M9Z7V3-F1
#
_entry.id   AF-A0A2M9Z7V3-F1
#
_cell.length_a   1.000
_cell.length_b   1.000
_cell.length_c   1.000
_cell.angle_alpha   90.00
_cell.angle_beta   90.00
_cell.angle_gamma   90.00
#
_symmetry.space_group_name_H-M   'P 1'
#
loop_
_entity.id
_entity.type
_entity.pdbx_description
1 polymer ?
#
loop_
_entity_poly.entity_id
_entity_poly.type
_entity_poly.pdbx_seq_one_letter_code
_entity_poly.pdbx_strand_id
1 'polypeptide(L)'
;MRWSHLFFSAGLLVSNGTSLVSDVTNPWSLSVEERIVNRKSVSHIVLETRPGGFRLTLLINERFPYNYKSKSSQFFIRVRDAKEGLELAEKLDKYLESGYNILLRMNGSEIVEYVLDESIR
;
A
#
# COMPACT_ATOMS: atom_id res chain seq x y z
N MET A 1 -22.01 -66.94 -5.42
CA MET A 1 -22.46 -66.45 -6.74
C MET A 1 -22.69 -64.94 -6.66
N ARG A 2 -22.19 -64.23 -7.68
CA ARG A 2 -22.43 -62.83 -8.06
C ARG A 2 -21.68 -61.71 -7.30
N TRP A 3 -20.78 -61.10 -8.07
CA TRP A 3 -20.00 -59.90 -7.83
C TRP A 3 -20.83 -58.62 -7.67
N SER A 4 -20.28 -57.66 -6.92
CA SER A 4 -20.22 -56.26 -7.36
C SER A 4 -19.15 -55.50 -6.58
N HIS A 5 -18.07 -55.16 -7.26
CA HIS A 5 -17.12 -54.14 -6.82
C HIS A 5 -17.82 -52.77 -6.83
N LEU A 6 -17.85 -52.10 -5.68
CA LEU A 6 -18.12 -50.67 -5.62
C LEU A 6 -16.86 -50.00 -5.10
N PHE A 7 -16.06 -49.51 -6.05
CA PHE A 7 -15.02 -48.53 -5.81
C PHE A 7 -15.70 -47.22 -5.39
N PHE A 8 -15.68 -46.89 -4.10
CA PHE A 8 -15.93 -45.51 -3.67
C PHE A 8 -14.64 -44.72 -3.87
N SER A 9 -14.48 -44.12 -5.05
CA SER A 9 -13.55 -43.02 -5.24
C SER A 9 -14.16 -41.78 -4.58
N ALA A 10 -13.81 -41.52 -3.33
CA ALA A 10 -14.09 -40.25 -2.69
C ALA A 10 -13.14 -39.22 -3.31
N GLY A 11 -13.65 -38.50 -4.30
CA GLY A 11 -12.96 -37.37 -4.91
C GLY A 11 -12.58 -36.36 -3.82
N LEU A 12 -11.29 -36.19 -3.60
CA LEU A 12 -10.73 -35.08 -2.83
C LEU A 12 -11.02 -33.80 -3.63
N LEU A 13 -12.08 -33.08 -3.27
CA LEU A 13 -12.28 -31.71 -3.71
C LEU A 13 -11.20 -30.85 -3.04
N VAL A 14 -10.09 -30.64 -3.75
CA VAL A 14 -9.18 -29.53 -3.47
C VAL A 14 -9.98 -28.28 -3.78
N SER A 15 -10.63 -27.71 -2.77
CA SER A 15 -11.05 -26.32 -2.85
C SER A 15 -9.76 -25.51 -2.93
N ASN A 16 -9.41 -25.08 -4.14
CA ASN A 16 -8.55 -23.92 -4.33
C ASN A 16 -9.26 -22.75 -3.64
N GLY A 17 -9.01 -22.62 -2.34
CA GLY A 17 -9.27 -21.42 -1.59
C GLY A 17 -8.31 -20.38 -2.12
N THR A 18 -8.66 -19.77 -3.25
CA THR A 18 -8.24 -18.43 -3.58
C THR A 18 -8.69 -17.56 -2.41
N SER A 19 -7.82 -17.39 -1.41
CA SER A 19 -7.93 -16.23 -0.55
C SER A 19 -7.63 -15.04 -1.47
N LEU A 20 -8.69 -14.49 -2.05
CA LEU A 20 -8.69 -13.17 -2.65
C LEU A 20 -8.39 -12.19 -1.52
N VAL A 21 -7.11 -12.06 -1.15
CA VAL A 21 -6.62 -10.92 -0.38
C VAL A 21 -6.54 -9.77 -1.38
N SER A 22 -7.70 -9.29 -1.81
CA SER A 22 -7.80 -7.95 -2.37
C SER A 22 -8.00 -7.00 -1.19
N ASP A 23 -6.91 -6.68 -0.49
CA ASP A 23 -6.79 -5.50 0.39
C ASP A 23 -6.82 -4.23 -0.47
N VAL A 24 -7.82 -4.12 -1.33
CA VAL A 24 -8.07 -2.94 -2.15
C VAL A 24 -9.14 -2.17 -1.41
N THR A 25 -8.71 -1.34 -0.44
CA THR A 25 -9.56 -0.31 0.14
C THR A 25 -10.26 0.41 -1.02
N ASN A 26 -11.60 0.44 -1.01
CA ASN A 26 -12.36 1.07 -2.08
C ASN A 26 -11.99 2.58 -2.13
N PRO A 27 -11.32 3.06 -3.19
CA PRO A 27 -10.86 4.44 -3.24
C PRO A 27 -12.01 5.45 -3.32
N TRP A 28 -13.25 5.00 -3.57
CA TRP A 28 -14.44 5.85 -3.66
C TRP A 28 -15.09 6.17 -2.32
N SER A 29 -14.66 5.53 -1.21
CA SER A 29 -15.16 5.84 0.14
C SER A 29 -14.32 6.86 0.89
N LEU A 30 -13.18 7.27 0.33
CA LEU A 30 -12.28 8.26 0.93
C LEU A 30 -12.57 9.65 0.36
N SER A 31 -12.33 10.68 1.17
CA SER A 31 -12.28 12.06 0.68
C SER A 31 -11.24 12.18 -0.45
N VAL A 32 -11.42 13.12 -1.38
CA VAL A 32 -10.42 13.43 -2.43
C VAL A 32 -9.06 13.80 -1.81
N GLU A 33 -9.09 14.29 -0.58
CA GLU A 33 -7.93 14.70 0.23
C GLU A 33 -7.32 13.53 1.02
N GLU A 34 -7.94 12.36 1.03
CA GLU A 34 -7.50 11.20 1.79
C GLU A 34 -7.05 10.06 0.88
N ARG A 35 -5.94 9.41 1.23
CA ARG A 35 -5.46 8.21 0.53
C ARG A 35 -4.95 7.17 1.49
N ILE A 36 -5.36 5.93 1.29
CA ILE A 36 -4.76 4.78 1.97
C ILE A 36 -3.70 4.19 1.05
N VAL A 37 -2.47 4.07 1.56
CA VAL A 37 -1.32 3.53 0.83
C VAL A 37 -0.68 2.38 1.58
N ASN A 38 -0.06 1.47 0.84
CA ASN A 38 0.60 0.29 1.38
C ASN A 38 1.89 0.00 0.60
N ARG A 39 2.60 -1.06 0.98
CA ARG A 39 3.88 -1.40 0.35
C ARG A 39 3.80 -1.60 -1.16
N LYS A 40 2.63 -2.01 -1.68
CA LYS A 40 2.40 -2.23 -3.12
C LYS A 40 2.07 -0.95 -3.87
N SER A 41 1.67 0.13 -3.20
CA SER A 41 1.39 1.42 -3.84
C SER A 41 2.56 2.40 -3.73
N VAL A 42 3.37 2.31 -2.69
CA VAL A 42 4.57 3.15 -2.53
C VAL A 42 5.78 2.50 -3.22
N SER A 43 6.26 3.13 -4.29
CA SER A 43 7.45 2.64 -5.02
C SER A 43 8.76 3.15 -4.45
N HIS A 44 8.80 4.43 -4.05
CA HIS A 44 10.00 5.09 -3.55
C HIS A 44 9.64 6.11 -2.47
N ILE A 45 10.56 6.27 -1.53
CA ILE A 45 10.59 7.33 -0.53
C ILE A 45 11.88 8.12 -0.78
N VAL A 46 11.75 9.39 -1.17
CA VAL A 46 12.88 10.21 -1.66
C VAL A 46 13.02 11.45 -0.78
N LEU A 47 14.22 11.66 -0.23
CA LEU A 47 14.56 12.92 0.42
C LEU A 47 15.03 13.93 -0.62
N GLU A 48 14.30 15.02 -0.77
CA GLU A 48 14.57 16.09 -1.71
C GLU A 48 15.10 17.34 -1.00
N THR A 49 16.17 17.91 -1.54
CA THR A 49 16.65 19.24 -1.14
C THR A 49 16.05 20.30 -2.05
N ARG A 50 15.51 21.38 -1.48
CA ARG A 50 14.88 22.49 -2.21
C ARG A 50 15.41 23.83 -1.70
N PRO A 51 15.36 24.88 -2.53
CA PRO A 51 15.47 26.24 -2.01
C PRO A 51 14.40 26.46 -0.93
N GLY A 52 14.83 26.75 0.30
CA GLY A 52 13.94 26.98 1.44
C GLY A 52 13.60 25.75 2.30
N GLY A 53 14.25 24.60 2.09
CA GLY A 53 14.15 23.47 3.03
C GLY A 53 14.22 22.10 2.39
N PHE A 54 13.71 21.10 3.11
CA PHE A 54 13.73 19.71 2.70
C PHE A 54 12.31 19.18 2.54
N ARG A 55 12.15 18.15 1.71
CA ARG A 55 10.88 17.44 1.54
C ARG A 55 11.13 15.95 1.47
N LEU A 56 10.23 15.19 2.07
CA LEU A 56 10.17 13.75 1.90
C LEU A 56 9.05 13.42 0.91
N THR A 57 9.40 12.89 -0.25
CA THR A 57 8.48 12.63 -1.35
C THR A 57 8.20 11.14 -1.49
N LEU A 58 6.92 10.78 -1.45
CA LEU A 58 6.39 9.45 -1.72
C LEU A 58 5.97 9.36 -3.19
N LEU A 59 6.53 8.38 -3.91
CA LEU A 59 6.09 8.03 -5.26
C LEU A 59 5.00 6.96 -5.18
N ILE A 60 3.75 7.41 -5.28
CA ILE A 60 2.55 6.58 -5.10
C ILE A 60 1.97 6.20 -6.47
N ASN A 61 1.76 4.91 -6.68
CA ASN A 61 1.17 4.36 -7.90
C ASN A 61 -0.35 4.22 -7.78
N GLU A 62 -1.07 4.49 -8.87
CA GLU A 62 -2.53 4.45 -8.89
C GLU A 62 -3.13 3.05 -8.69
N ARG A 63 -2.45 1.97 -9.14
CA ARG A 63 -2.96 0.59 -9.02
C ARG A 63 -1.86 -0.48 -9.01
N PHE A 64 -2.10 -1.49 -8.18
CA PHE A 64 -1.57 -2.85 -8.32
C PHE A 64 -2.66 -3.74 -8.96
N PRO A 65 -2.32 -4.69 -9.88
CA PRO A 65 -0.99 -4.98 -10.39
C PRO A 65 -0.49 -3.92 -11.35
N TYR A 66 0.82 -3.70 -11.33
CA TYR A 66 1.50 -2.76 -12.23
C TYR A 66 1.26 -3.16 -13.68
N ASN A 67 0.77 -2.24 -14.51
CA ASN A 67 0.78 -2.40 -15.96
C ASN A 67 1.43 -1.16 -16.60
N TYR A 68 1.74 -1.23 -17.89
CA TYR A 68 2.41 -0.14 -18.61
C TYR A 68 1.61 1.18 -18.67
N LYS A 69 0.33 1.18 -18.25
CA LYS A 69 -0.52 2.36 -18.14
C LYS A 69 -0.65 2.88 -16.70
N SER A 70 -0.06 2.21 -15.72
CA SER A 70 -0.09 2.64 -14.32
C SER A 70 0.61 3.99 -14.21
N LYS A 71 -0.10 5.00 -13.71
CA LYS A 71 0.48 6.31 -13.41
C LYS A 71 1.05 6.32 -12.01
N SER A 72 2.17 7.03 -11.85
CA SER A 72 2.73 7.40 -10.56
C SER A 72 2.44 8.87 -10.29
N SER A 73 2.20 9.19 -9.03
CA SER A 73 1.99 10.55 -8.54
C SER A 73 2.94 10.82 -7.39
N GLN A 74 3.40 12.06 -7.30
CA GLN A 74 4.36 12.53 -6.30
C GLN A 74 3.59 13.27 -5.21
N PHE A 75 3.75 12.83 -3.97
CA PHE A 75 3.19 13.50 -2.80
C PHE A 75 4.29 13.73 -1.78
N PHE A 76 4.30 14.88 -1.09
CA PHE A 76 5.44 15.26 -0.26
C PHE A 76 5.06 15.72 1.14
N ILE A 77 5.93 15.44 2.11
CA ILE A 77 5.90 15.99 3.47
C ILE A 77 7.02 17.02 3.58
N ARG A 78 6.74 18.21 4.11
CA ARG A 78 7.80 19.17 4.43
C ARG A 78 8.52 18.74 5.69
N VAL A 79 9.85 18.75 5.65
CA VAL A 79 10.69 18.41 6.80
C VAL A 79 11.69 19.54 7.03
N ARG A 80 12.05 19.76 8.30
CA ARG A 80 12.86 20.91 8.73
C ARG A 80 14.29 20.80 8.24
N ASP A 81 14.85 19.60 8.35
CA ASP A 81 16.22 19.30 7.99
C ASP A 81 16.37 17.88 7.41
N ALA A 82 17.55 17.61 6.85
CA ALA A 82 17.83 16.33 6.23
C ALA A 82 17.79 15.15 7.22
N LYS A 83 18.12 15.38 8.50
CA LYS A 83 18.13 14.33 9.51
C LYS A 83 16.70 13.90 9.83
N GLU A 84 15.81 14.85 10.10
CA GLU A 84 14.37 14.58 10.29
C GLU A 84 13.77 13.88 9.06
N GLY A 85 14.16 14.31 7.86
CA GLY A 85 13.75 13.67 6.62
C GLY A 85 14.16 12.20 6.51
N LEU A 86 15.41 11.87 6.86
CA LEU A 86 15.91 10.49 6.85
C LEU A 86 15.25 9.62 7.93
N GLU A 87 15.10 10.14 9.15
CA GLU A 87 14.44 9.43 10.25
C GLU A 87 12.97 9.12 9.90
N LEU A 88 12.28 10.09 9.28
CA LEU A 88 10.92 9.87 8.81
C LEU A 88 10.88 8.86 7.65
N ALA A 89 11.83 8.92 6.72
CA ALA A 89 11.92 7.97 5.61
C ALA A 89 12.03 6.53 6.14
N GLU A 90 12.97 6.29 7.06
CA GLU A 90 13.19 4.98 7.68
C GLU A 90 11.97 4.49 8.46
N LYS A 91 11.30 5.39 9.18
CA LYS A 91 10.07 5.08 9.92
C LYS A 91 8.95 4.61 8.98
N LEU A 92 8.70 5.35 7.90
CA LEU A 92 7.64 5.03 6.95
C LEU A 92 7.97 3.75 6.18
N ASP A 93 9.24 3.56 5.79
CA ASP A 93 9.68 2.36 5.06
C ASP A 93 9.47 1.10 5.92
N LYS A 94 9.96 1.08 7.16
CA LYS A 94 9.77 -0.04 8.09
C LYS A 94 8.30 -0.36 8.35
N TYR A 95 7.47 0.68 8.47
CA TYR A 95 6.04 0.49 8.68
C TYR A 95 5.36 -0.15 7.46
N LEU A 96 5.70 0.29 6.25
CA LEU A 96 5.22 -0.32 5.01
C LEU A 96 5.75 -1.75 4.83
N GLU A 97 7.02 -2.03 5.16
CA GLU A 97 7.61 -3.37 5.12
C GLU A 97 6.91 -4.36 6.07
N SER A 98 6.34 -3.85 7.17
CA SER A 98 5.54 -4.65 8.11
C SER A 98 4.19 -5.11 7.52
N GLY A 99 3.81 -4.60 6.35
CA GLY A 99 2.59 -4.98 5.63
C GLY A 99 1.36 -4.14 5.96
N TYR A 100 1.51 -3.11 6.81
CA TYR A 100 0.41 -2.25 7.23
C TYR A 100 0.13 -1.10 6.25
N ASN A 101 -1.05 -0.52 6.40
CA ASN A 101 -1.56 0.59 5.62
C ASN A 101 -1.31 1.93 6.32
N ILE A 102 -1.01 2.96 5.54
CA ILE A 102 -0.87 4.35 5.98
C ILE A 102 -2.04 5.15 5.42
N LEU A 103 -2.75 5.88 6.27
CA LEU A 103 -3.69 6.92 5.84
C LEU A 103 -2.93 8.24 5.67
N LEU A 104 -3.03 8.84 4.49
CA LEU A 104 -2.47 10.15 4.14
C LEU A 104 -3.61 11.15 4.03
N ARG A 105 -3.45 12.32 4.65
CA ARG A 105 -4.29 13.49 4.40
C ARG A 105 -3.50 14.55 3.68
N MET A 106 -4.09 15.12 2.64
CA MET A 106 -3.38 15.90 1.63
C MET A 106 -4.05 17.24 1.37
N ASN A 107 -3.24 18.26 1.15
CA ASN A 107 -3.64 19.54 0.54
C ASN A 107 -2.93 19.67 -0.81
N GLY A 108 -3.63 19.33 -1.89
CA GLY A 108 -3.02 19.15 -3.21
C GLY A 108 -2.02 17.99 -3.20
N SER A 109 -0.73 18.28 -3.47
CA SER A 109 0.36 17.29 -3.42
C SER A 109 1.07 17.25 -2.06
N GLU A 110 0.76 18.16 -1.14
CA GLU A 110 1.37 18.20 0.19
C GLU A 110 0.62 17.26 1.13
N ILE A 111 1.34 16.31 1.74
CA ILE A 111 0.83 15.46 2.81
C ILE A 111 0.92 16.28 4.10
N VAL A 112 -0.23 16.69 4.61
CA VAL A 112 -0.35 17.49 5.83
C VAL A 112 -0.46 16.62 7.09
N GLU A 113 -0.88 15.36 6.93
CA GLU A 113 -0.94 14.38 8.01
C GLU A 113 -0.75 12.96 7.47
N TYR A 114 -0.11 12.10 8.27
CA TYR A 114 -0.04 10.67 8.03
C TYR A 114 -0.40 9.92 9.32
N VAL A 115 -1.23 8.89 9.22
CA VAL A 115 -1.67 8.06 10.34
C VAL A 115 -1.14 6.64 10.15
N LEU A 116 -0.40 6.16 11.15
CA LEU A 116 0.11 4.80 11.23
C LEU A 116 -0.78 4.04 12.22
N ASP A 117 -1.77 3.32 11.69
CA ASP A 117 -2.69 2.51 12.48
C ASP A 117 -2.85 1.13 11.82
N GLU A 118 -2.45 0.09 12.55
CA GLU A 118 -2.48 -1.31 12.11
C GLU A 118 -3.90 -1.84 11.86
N SER A 119 -4.93 -1.16 12.38
CA SER A 119 -6.33 -1.51 12.16
C SER A 119 -6.87 -1.07 10.80
N ILE A 120 -6.14 -0.20 10.06
CA ILE A 120 -6.52 0.24 8.72
C ILE A 120 -6.34 -0.93 7.75
N ARG A 121 -7.44 -1.38 7.13
CA ARG A 121 -7.48 -2.50 6.16
C ARG A 121 -7.60 -2.05 4.70
#